data_AF-A0A4X2L1S0-F1
#
_entry.id   AF-A0A4X2L1S0-F1
#
_cell.length_a   1.000
_cell.length_b   1.000
_cell.length_c   1.000
_cell.angle_alpha   90.00
_cell.angle_beta   90.00
_cell.angle_gamma   90.00
#
_symmetry.space_group_name_H-M   'P 1'
#
loop_
_entity.id
_entity.type
_entity.pdbx_description
1 polymer ?
#
loop_
_entity_poly.entity_id
_entity_poly.type
_entity_poly.pdbx_seq_one_letter_code
_entity_poly.pdbx_strand_id
1 'polypeptide(L)'
;MDVFLMIRRHKATFFTDAKESSTVFELKCIVQGILKRAPEDQRLYEDDQLLDDSKTLGECGFTSQTARPQAPAIVGLAFQADDYILNLT
;
A
#
# COMPACT_ATOMS: atom_id res chain seq x y z
N MET A 1 -5.88 -6.60 -15.20
CA MET A 1 -5.43 -5.29 -15.73
C MET A 1 -4.43 -4.70 -14.76
N ASP A 2 -3.63 -3.72 -15.18
CA ASP A 2 -2.68 -3.04 -14.30
C ASP A 2 -3.35 -1.88 -13.57
N VAL A 3 -2.95 -1.66 -12.33
CA VAL A 3 -3.33 -0.52 -11.49
C VAL A 3 -2.08 0.22 -11.07
N PHE A 4 -2.16 1.55 -11.07
CA PHE A 4 -1.04 2.42 -10.75
C PHE A 4 -1.27 3.03 -9.37
N LEU A 5 -0.31 2.83 -8.47
CA LEU A 5 -0.42 3.15 -7.06
C LEU A 5 0.64 4.15 -6.63
N MET A 6 0.25 5.04 -5.73
CA MET A 6 1.10 5.96 -5.01
C MET A 6 1.11 5.54 -3.54
N ILE A 7 2.14 4.81 -3.12
CA ILE A 7 2.30 4.37 -1.74
C ILE A 7 2.93 5.50 -0.92
N ARG A 8 2.21 5.99 0.10
CA ARG A 8 2.62 7.17 0.90
C ARG A 8 2.85 6.80 2.37
N ARG A 9 3.98 7.22 2.91
CA ARG A 9 4.32 7.14 4.34
C ARG A 9 5.09 8.39 4.77
N HIS A 10 4.56 9.17 5.70
CA HIS A 10 5.13 10.46 6.10
C HIS A 10 5.50 11.33 4.89
N LYS A 11 6.79 11.63 4.70
CA LYS A 11 7.33 12.41 3.56
C LYS A 11 7.75 11.53 2.37
N ALA A 12 7.68 10.20 2.49
CA ALA A 12 8.04 9.27 1.43
C ALA A 12 6.84 8.93 0.55
N THR A 13 7.07 8.88 -0.76
CA THR A 13 6.08 8.51 -1.77
C THR A 13 6.74 7.64 -2.82
N PHE A 14 6.16 6.48 -3.11
CA PHE A 14 6.65 5.52 -4.09
C PHE A 14 5.57 5.29 -5.13
N PHE A 15 5.96 5.29 -6.40
CA PHE A 15 5.07 4.93 -7.50
C PHE A 15 5.38 3.51 -7.93
N THR A 16 4.35 2.68 -8.01
CA THR A 16 4.46 1.31 -8.51
C THR A 16 3.18 0.93 -9.22
N ASP A 17 3.28 0.01 -10.16
CA ASP A 17 2.13 -0.72 -10.68
C ASP A 17 2.03 -2.12 -10.07
N ALA A 18 0.83 -2.69 -10.14
CA ALA A 18 0.53 -4.06 -9.77
C ALA A 18 -0.65 -4.56 -10.62
N LYS A 19 -0.91 -5.88 -10.59
CA LYS A 19 -2.13 -6.43 -11.20
C LYS A 19 -3.32 -6.12 -10.30
N GLU A 20 -4.46 -5.75 -10.88
CA GLU A 20 -5.74 -5.61 -10.18
C GLU A 20 -6.13 -6.88 -9.40
N SER A 21 -5.70 -8.04 -9.89
CA SER A 21 -5.89 -9.35 -9.27
C SER A 21 -4.83 -9.72 -8.21
N SER A 22 -3.78 -8.91 -8.05
CA SER A 22 -2.78 -9.14 -7.00
C SER A 22 -3.37 -8.87 -5.63
N THR A 23 -2.86 -9.55 -4.61
CA THR A 23 -3.34 -9.36 -3.25
C THR A 23 -2.64 -8.19 -2.55
N VAL A 24 -3.26 -7.71 -1.48
CA VAL A 24 -2.65 -6.73 -0.57
C VAL A 24 -1.34 -7.26 0.00
N PHE A 25 -1.24 -8.57 0.29
CA PHE A 25 0.00 -9.20 0.72
C PHE A 25 1.11 -9.11 -0.34
N GLU A 26 0.79 -9.35 -1.61
CA GLU A 26 1.76 -9.21 -2.71
C GLU A 26 2.24 -7.76 -2.84
N LEU A 27 1.36 -6.78 -2.65
CA LEU A 27 1.74 -5.36 -2.62
C LEU A 27 2.70 -5.06 -1.46
N LYS A 28 2.48 -5.63 -0.27
CA LYS A 28 3.42 -5.53 0.86
C LYS A 28 4.78 -6.15 0.55
N CYS A 29 4.85 -7.23 -0.22
CA CYS A 29 6.11 -7.81 -0.70
C CYS A 29 6.87 -6.85 -1.64
N ILE A 30 6.17 -6.12 -2.51
CA ILE A 30 6.78 -5.05 -3.32
C ILE A 30 7.37 -3.96 -2.41
N VAL A 31 6.61 -3.51 -1.42
CA VAL A 31 7.07 -2.53 -0.43
C VAL A 31 8.26 -3.06 0.37
N GLN A 32 8.29 -4.34 0.75
CA GLN A 32 9.43 -4.98 1.40
C GLN A 32 10.67 -4.91 0.51
N GLY A 33 10.54 -5.16 -0.79
CA GLY A 33 11.62 -5.04 -1.76
C GLY A 33 12.30 -3.67 -1.74
N ILE A 34 11.55 -2.61 -1.47
CA ILE A 34 12.00 -1.21 -1.45
C ILE A 34 12.48 -0.79 -0.06
N LEU A 35 11.63 -0.97 0.97
CA LEU A 35 11.82 -0.43 2.31
C LEU A 35 12.42 -1.42 3.31
N LYS A 36 12.63 -2.67 2.90
CA LYS A 36 13.26 -3.74 3.70
C LYS A 36 12.55 -4.01 5.04
N ARG A 37 11.23 -3.82 5.08
CA ARG A 37 10.35 -4.20 6.20
C ARG A 37 9.50 -5.40 5.81
N ALA A 38 9.41 -6.39 6.68
CA ALA A 38 8.64 -7.61 6.39
C ALA A 38 7.14 -7.29 6.25
N PRO A 39 6.36 -7.98 5.39
CA PRO A 39 4.94 -7.70 5.17
C PRO A 39 4.09 -7.62 6.44
N GLU A 40 4.38 -8.45 7.44
CA GLU A 40 3.74 -8.50 8.76
C GLU A 40 3.91 -7.21 9.56
N ASP A 41 5.02 -6.49 9.35
CA ASP A 41 5.27 -5.20 9.99
C ASP A 41 4.56 -4.05 9.28
N GLN A 42 3.88 -4.31 8.16
CA GLN A 42 3.26 -3.29 7.31
C GLN A 42 1.73 -3.26 7.47
N ARG A 43 1.17 -2.06 7.49
CA ARG A 43 -0.27 -1.83 7.36
C ARG A 43 -0.52 -0.93 6.15
N LEU A 44 -1.36 -1.42 5.23
CA LEU A 44 -1.77 -0.67 4.05
C LEU A 44 -3.20 -0.16 4.22
N TYR A 45 -3.44 1.06 3.76
CA TYR A 45 -4.73 1.74 3.91
C TYR A 45 -5.22 2.29 2.58
N GLU A 46 -6.53 2.18 2.35
CA GLU A 46 -7.27 3.02 1.42
C GLU A 46 -8.00 4.08 2.26
N ASP A 47 -7.63 5.35 2.10
CA ASP A 47 -7.99 6.43 3.02
C ASP A 47 -7.70 6.04 4.50
N ASP A 48 -8.74 5.80 5.31
CA ASP A 48 -8.63 5.38 6.72
C ASP A 48 -8.92 3.88 6.92
N GLN A 49 -9.25 3.14 5.86
CA GLN A 49 -9.62 1.74 5.93
C GLN A 49 -8.39 0.83 5.82
N LEU A 50 -8.14 0.03 6.85
CA LEU A 50 -7.12 -1.01 6.82
C LEU A 50 -7.47 -2.10 5.80
N LEU A 51 -6.51 -2.42 4.94
CA LEU A 51 -6.66 -3.44 3.90
C LEU A 51 -6.35 -4.84 4.43
N ASP A 52 -7.14 -5.82 3.98
CA ASP A 52 -6.98 -7.24 4.33
C ASP A 52 -5.99 -7.90 3.35
N ASP A 53 -4.97 -8.58 3.89
CA ASP A 53 -3.91 -9.24 3.13
C ASP A 53 -4.42 -10.27 2.11
N SER A 54 -5.57 -10.88 2.38
CA SER A 54 -6.18 -11.88 1.50
C SER A 54 -6.94 -11.28 0.31
N LYS A 55 -7.34 -10.00 0.40
CA LYS A 55 -8.10 -9.34 -0.67
C LYS A 55 -7.20 -8.96 -1.83
N THR A 56 -7.76 -9.02 -3.02
CA THR A 56 -7.17 -8.43 -4.22
C THR A 56 -7.26 -6.92 -4.18
N LEU A 57 -6.39 -6.24 -4.96
CA LEU A 57 -6.43 -4.79 -5.10
C LEU A 57 -7.77 -4.32 -5.69
N GLY A 58 -8.35 -5.07 -6.63
CA GLY A 58 -9.68 -4.81 -7.16
C GLY A 58 -10.81 -4.90 -6.12
N GLU A 59 -10.76 -5.89 -5.22
CA GLU A 59 -11.69 -6.00 -4.09
C GLU A 59 -11.52 -4.88 -3.06
N CYS A 60 -10.36 -4.22 -3.07
CA CYS A 60 -10.06 -3.02 -2.29
C CYS A 60 -10.31 -1.72 -3.08
N GLY A 61 -11.06 -1.74 -4.19
CA GLY A 61 -11.43 -0.54 -4.93
C GLY A 61 -10.38 -0.01 -5.92
N PHE A 62 -9.17 -0.57 -5.93
CA PHE A 62 -8.14 -0.23 -6.90
C PHE A 62 -8.38 -0.97 -8.21
N THR A 63 -8.96 -0.29 -9.19
CA THR A 63 -9.24 -0.84 -10.52
C THR A 63 -8.47 -0.08 -11.58
N SER A 64 -8.30 -0.69 -12.75
CA SER A 64 -7.70 -0.01 -13.91
C SER A 64 -8.42 1.29 -14.33
N GLN A 65 -9.68 1.47 -13.90
CA GLN A 65 -10.46 2.68 -14.17
C GLN A 65 -10.21 3.80 -13.15
N THR A 66 -9.92 3.44 -11.90
CA THR A 66 -9.75 4.37 -10.76
C THR A 66 -8.28 4.66 -10.44
N ALA A 67 -7.37 3.72 -10.74
CA ALA A 67 -5.93 3.79 -10.47
C ALA A 67 -5.14 3.87 -11.79
N ARG A 68 -5.19 5.03 -12.47
CA ARG A 68 -4.60 5.23 -13.81
C ARG A 68 -3.16 5.73 -13.73
N PRO A 69 -2.31 5.55 -14.76
CA PRO A 69 -0.94 6.07 -14.73
C PRO A 69 -0.85 7.58 -14.44
N GLN A 70 -1.73 8.37 -15.07
CA GLN A 70 -1.78 9.82 -14.91
C GLN A 70 -2.50 10.29 -13.64
N ALA A 71 -3.21 9.38 -12.97
CA ALA A 71 -3.91 9.62 -11.72
C ALA A 71 -3.86 8.34 -10.85
N PRO A 72 -2.70 8.01 -10.27
CA PRO A 72 -2.53 6.81 -9.46
C PRO A 72 -3.40 6.85 -8.21
N ALA A 73 -3.90 5.71 -7.77
CA ALA A 73 -4.62 5.62 -6.50
C ALA A 73 -3.63 5.73 -5.33
N ILE A 74 -4.04 6.37 -4.23
CA ILE A 74 -3.19 6.54 -3.06
C ILE A 74 -3.37 5.35 -2.12
N VAL A 75 -2.25 4.80 -1.66
CA VAL A 75 -2.23 3.76 -0.61
C VAL A 75 -1.42 4.29 0.57
N GLY A 76 -2.05 4.40 1.74
CA GLY A 76 -1.35 4.75 2.97
C GLY A 76 -0.50 3.57 3.45
N LEU A 77 0.70 3.84 3.97
CA LEU A 77 1.58 2.83 4.57
C LEU A 77 2.01 3.26 5.97
N ALA A 78 1.83 2.36 6.93
CA ALA A 78 2.37 2.47 8.29
C ALA A 78 3.18 1.22 8.66
N PHE A 79 4.16 1.36 9.56
CA PHE A 79 4.88 0.23 10.14
C PHE A 79 4.52 0.03 11.61
N GLN A 80 4.39 -1.22 12.04
CA GLN A 80 3.97 -1.56 13.42
C GLN A 80 4.91 -1.02 14.51
N ALA A 81 6.20 -0.83 14.22
CA ALA A 81 7.18 -0.35 15.20
C ALA A 81 7.21 1.20 15.36
N ASP A 82 6.64 1.95 14.42
CA ASP A 82 6.73 3.42 14.45
C ASP A 82 5.68 4.07 15.39
N ASP A 83 4.64 3.33 15.79
CA ASP A 83 3.64 3.77 16.77
C ASP A 83 4.25 3.94 18.19
N TYR A 84 5.38 3.30 18.50
CA TYR A 84 6.03 3.41 19.82
C TYR A 84 6.92 4.64 19.97
N ILE A 85 7.43 5.22 18.87
CA ILE A 85 8.35 6.36 18.93
C ILE A 85 7.60 7.69 19.02
N LEU A 86 6.38 7.77 18.46
CA LEU A 86 5.56 8.99 18.50
C LEU A 86 4.84 9.25 19.84
N ASN A 87 4.86 8.29 20.77
CA ASN A 87 4.25 8.43 22.10
C ASN A 87 5.27 8.77 23.21
N LEU A 88 6.54 9.02 22.86
CA LEU A 88 7.63 9.29 23.81
C LEU A 88 8.39 10.61 23.56
N THR A 89 7.81 11.54 22.78
CA THR A 89 8.37 12.91 22.59
C THR A 89 7.26 13.94 22.74
#